data_AF-A0A646MMM1-F1
#
_entry.id   AF-A0A646MMM1-F1
#
_cell.length_a   1.000
_cell.length_b   1.000
_cell.length_c   1.000
_cell.angle_alpha   90.00
_cell.angle_beta   90.00
_cell.angle_gamma   90.00
#
_symmetry.space_group_name_H-M   'P 1'
#
loop_
_entity.id
_entity.type
_entity.pdbx_description
1 polymer ?
#
loop_
_entity_poly.entity_id
_entity_poly.type
_entity_poly.pdbx_seq_one_letter_code
_entity_poly.pdbx_strand_id
1 'polypeptide(L)'
;MWMFKTRAMLIAALISTAILLQACGNDSQSTDKPEIKPAPKLTNDATTYANAAWQLINEVDPLVYNKEVDQLETQVRQPARKLSTDWRINVKMTDSVTEGKYALCRKALTSLEIWARTTMENGNSLQQKQADYERDKMQCQNAIAHPALGNTDPKQKGTAIANMQ
;
A
#
# COMPACT_ATOMS: atom_id res chain seq x y z
N MET A 1 37.33 15.36 -48.43
CA MET A 1 36.11 16.17 -48.30
C MET A 1 34.96 15.51 -47.50
N TRP A 2 35.05 14.23 -47.09
CA TRP A 2 33.97 13.53 -46.37
C TRP A 2 34.01 13.65 -44.83
N MET A 3 35.20 13.86 -44.25
CA MET A 3 35.39 13.97 -42.79
C MET A 3 34.91 15.30 -42.18
N PHE A 4 34.76 16.36 -42.98
CA PHE A 4 34.21 17.63 -42.52
C PHE A 4 32.69 17.60 -42.42
N LYS A 5 32.02 16.82 -43.29
CA LYS A 5 30.56 16.64 -43.29
C LYS A 5 30.08 15.86 -42.06
N THR A 6 30.83 14.83 -41.65
CA THR A 6 30.49 14.02 -40.46
C THR A 6 30.71 14.79 -39.14
N ARG A 7 31.75 15.62 -39.05
CA ARG A 7 31.97 16.50 -37.89
C ARG A 7 30.89 17.58 -37.75
N ALA A 8 30.47 18.20 -38.85
CA ALA A 8 29.38 19.18 -38.84
C ALA A 8 28.04 18.54 -38.42
N MET A 9 27.77 17.31 -38.86
CA MET A 9 26.56 16.57 -38.51
C MET A 9 26.54 16.14 -37.02
N LEU A 10 27.69 15.75 -36.45
CA LEU A 10 27.81 15.43 -35.02
C LEU A 10 27.66 16.66 -34.12
N ILE A 11 28.21 17.80 -34.52
CA ILE A 11 28.07 19.06 -33.78
C ILE A 11 26.60 19.53 -33.79
N ALA A 12 25.92 19.42 -34.94
CA ALA A 12 24.49 19.74 -35.03
C ALA A 12 23.64 18.86 -34.10
N ALA A 13 23.90 17.54 -34.06
CA ALA A 13 23.19 16.62 -33.17
C ALA A 13 23.38 16.94 -31.68
N LEU A 14 24.62 17.29 -31.27
CA LEU A 14 24.93 17.67 -29.89
C LEU A 14 24.23 18.96 -29.45
N ILE A 15 24.13 19.95 -30.34
CA ILE A 15 23.43 21.21 -30.06
C ILE A 15 21.91 20.96 -29.96
N SER A 16 21.34 20.09 -30.78
CA SER A 16 19.92 19.72 -30.69
C SER A 16 19.55 19.06 -29.36
N THR A 17 20.42 18.20 -28.81
CA THR A 17 20.20 17.61 -27.49
C THR A 17 20.27 18.64 -26.35
N ALA A 18 21.08 19.69 -26.48
CA ALA A 18 21.16 20.74 -25.45
C ALA A 18 19.90 21.62 -25.40
N ILE A 19 19.24 21.85 -26.54
CA ILE A 19 18.00 22.64 -26.61
C ILE A 19 16.80 21.84 -26.07
N LEU A 20 16.76 20.51 -26.31
CA LEU A 20 15.71 19.64 -25.79
C LEU A 20 15.79 19.44 -24.26
N LEU A 21 16.97 19.58 -23.65
CA LEU A 21 17.13 19.49 -22.19
C LEU A 21 16.60 20.71 -21.42
N GLN A 22 16.34 21.84 -22.09
CA GLN A 22 15.84 23.06 -21.43
C GLN A 22 14.33 23.00 -21.10
N ALA A 23 13.65 21.91 -21.48
CA ALA A 23 12.24 21.68 -21.16
C ALA A 23 12.01 20.95 -19.82
N CYS A 24 13.05 20.43 -19.17
CA CYS A 24 12.97 19.82 -17.82
C CYS A 24 13.48 20.79 -16.75
N GLY A 25 12.93 21.99 -16.72
CA GLY A 25 13.34 23.01 -15.72
C GLY A 25 12.47 24.26 -15.67
N ASN A 26 11.37 24.30 -16.44
CA ASN A 26 10.41 25.38 -16.31
C ASN A 26 9.43 25.04 -15.17
N ASP A 27 9.94 25.10 -13.94
CA ASP A 27 9.08 25.36 -12.78
C ASP A 27 8.47 26.74 -13.02
N SER A 28 7.32 26.74 -13.66
CA SER A 28 6.41 27.87 -13.63
C SER A 28 5.98 27.97 -12.17
N GLN A 29 6.75 28.76 -11.43
CA GLN A 29 6.52 29.10 -10.04
C GLN A 29 5.20 29.86 -9.99
N SER A 30 4.11 29.10 -9.95
CA SER A 30 2.76 29.59 -9.70
C SER A 30 2.82 30.44 -8.44
N THR A 31 2.46 31.72 -8.58
CA THR A 31 2.44 32.70 -7.49
C THR A 31 1.42 32.39 -6.41
N ASP A 32 0.56 31.39 -6.63
CA ASP A 32 -0.24 30.76 -5.59
C ASP A 32 0.63 29.75 -4.85
N LYS A 33 1.27 30.19 -3.76
CA LYS A 33 1.77 29.27 -2.74
C LYS A 33 0.58 28.41 -2.32
N PRO A 34 0.60 27.09 -2.58
CA PRO A 34 -0.47 26.22 -2.13
C PRO A 34 -0.59 26.39 -0.62
N GLU A 35 -1.78 26.73 -0.13
CA GLU A 35 -2.04 26.84 1.30
C GLU A 35 -1.70 25.48 1.93
N ILE A 36 -0.60 25.45 2.70
CA ILE A 36 -0.11 24.22 3.34
C ILE A 36 -1.10 23.89 4.45
N LYS A 37 -2.11 23.09 4.11
CA LYS A 37 -3.01 22.51 5.10
C LYS A 37 -2.16 21.71 6.09
N PRO A 38 -2.43 21.81 7.40
CA PRO A 38 -1.71 21.03 8.39
C PRO A 38 -1.84 19.55 8.03
N ALA A 39 -0.73 18.80 8.16
CA ALA A 39 -0.75 17.36 7.92
C ALA A 39 -1.86 16.72 8.79
N PRO A 40 -2.69 15.82 8.21
CA PRO A 40 -3.68 15.08 8.97
C PRO A 40 -3.01 14.42 10.18
N LYS A 41 -3.57 14.62 11.38
CA LYS A 41 -3.06 13.95 12.58
C LYS A 41 -3.40 12.46 12.45
N LEU A 42 -2.39 11.65 12.18
CA LEU A 42 -2.52 10.19 12.12
C LEU A 42 -2.90 9.64 13.49
N THR A 43 -3.87 8.72 13.53
CA THR A 43 -4.23 7.98 14.75
C THR A 43 -3.30 6.79 14.94
N ASN A 44 -3.01 6.40 16.18
CA ASN A 44 -2.36 5.11 16.47
C ASN A 44 -3.36 3.96 16.55
N ASP A 45 -4.67 4.25 16.57
CA ASP A 45 -5.71 3.23 16.66
C ASP A 45 -6.07 2.70 15.27
N ALA A 46 -5.72 1.44 15.02
CA ALA A 46 -6.04 0.72 13.79
C ALA A 46 -7.38 -0.04 13.84
N THR A 47 -8.11 -0.04 14.97
CA THR A 47 -9.28 -0.89 15.20
C THR A 47 -10.35 -0.74 14.13
N THR A 48 -10.68 0.49 13.75
CA THR A 48 -11.70 0.76 12.72
C THR A 48 -11.32 0.13 11.38
N TYR A 49 -10.07 0.29 10.95
CA TYR A 49 -9.59 -0.25 9.68
C TYR A 49 -9.40 -1.76 9.72
N ALA A 50 -9.00 -2.32 10.87
CA ALA A 50 -8.89 -3.77 11.06
C ALA A 50 -10.25 -4.46 10.95
N ASN A 51 -11.29 -3.90 11.59
CA ASN A 51 -12.66 -4.43 11.48
C ASN A 51 -13.21 -4.29 10.06
N ALA A 52 -13.00 -3.14 9.41
CA ALA A 52 -13.40 -2.96 8.02
C ALA A 52 -12.68 -3.95 7.08
N ALA A 53 -11.40 -4.24 7.34
CA ALA A 53 -10.63 -5.22 6.59
C ALA A 53 -11.20 -6.62 6.77
N TRP A 54 -11.50 -7.00 8.01
CA TRP A 54 -12.09 -8.29 8.33
C TRP A 54 -13.48 -8.45 7.70
N GLN A 55 -14.32 -7.41 7.73
CA GLN A 55 -15.62 -7.42 7.08
C GLN A 55 -15.49 -7.62 5.56
N LEU A 56 -14.64 -6.81 4.91
CA LEU A 56 -14.40 -6.93 3.47
C LEU A 56 -13.91 -8.33 3.09
N ILE A 57 -12.94 -8.88 3.83
CA ILE A 57 -12.42 -10.24 3.63
C ILE A 57 -13.55 -11.27 3.61
N ASN A 58 -14.45 -11.26 4.61
CA ASN A 58 -15.53 -12.24 4.70
C ASN A 58 -16.61 -12.05 3.62
N GLU A 59 -16.80 -10.82 3.15
CA GLU A 59 -17.75 -10.50 2.08
C GLU A 59 -17.25 -11.02 0.72
N VAL A 60 -15.97 -10.79 0.41
CA VAL A 60 -15.44 -11.00 -0.95
C VAL A 60 -14.72 -12.33 -1.13
N ASP A 61 -14.47 -13.06 -0.04
CA ASP A 61 -13.86 -14.39 -0.06
C ASP A 61 -14.48 -15.32 -1.12
N PRO A 62 -15.81 -15.53 -1.13
CA PRO A 62 -16.43 -16.45 -2.09
C PRO A 62 -16.08 -16.11 -3.54
N LEU A 63 -15.98 -14.82 -3.88
CA LEU A 63 -15.67 -14.37 -5.25
C LEU A 63 -14.29 -14.86 -5.70
N VAL A 64 -13.29 -14.81 -4.81
CA VAL A 64 -11.91 -15.22 -5.14
C VAL A 64 -11.79 -16.75 -5.16
N TYR A 65 -12.42 -17.46 -4.20
CA TYR A 65 -12.43 -18.92 -4.18
C TYR A 65 -13.15 -19.52 -5.40
N ASN A 66 -14.28 -18.93 -5.79
CA ASN A 66 -15.06 -19.35 -6.95
C ASN A 66 -14.46 -18.89 -8.28
N LYS A 67 -13.39 -18.07 -8.25
CA LYS A 67 -12.74 -17.48 -9.42
C LYS A 67 -13.74 -16.70 -10.30
N GLU A 68 -14.55 -15.85 -9.68
CA GLU A 68 -15.48 -14.96 -10.37
C GLU A 68 -14.73 -13.78 -11.01
N VAL A 69 -13.87 -14.08 -12.00
CA VAL A 69 -12.87 -13.17 -12.59
C VAL A 69 -13.45 -11.81 -12.96
N ASP A 70 -14.67 -11.78 -13.51
CA ASP A 70 -15.36 -10.56 -13.95
C ASP A 70 -15.69 -9.60 -12.79
N GLN A 71 -15.73 -10.10 -11.56
CA GLN A 71 -16.05 -9.34 -10.36
C GLN A 71 -14.80 -9.00 -9.53
N LEU A 72 -13.65 -9.65 -9.77
CA LEU A 72 -12.46 -9.53 -8.92
C LEU A 72 -11.86 -8.12 -8.92
N GLU A 73 -11.81 -7.42 -10.05
CA GLU A 73 -11.22 -6.07 -10.06
C GLU A 73 -12.08 -5.08 -9.26
N THR A 74 -13.40 -5.09 -9.48
CA THR A 74 -14.33 -4.08 -8.94
C THR A 74 -14.76 -4.37 -7.51
N GLN A 75 -14.96 -5.65 -7.15
CA GLN A 75 -15.46 -6.03 -5.83
C GLN A 75 -14.37 -6.45 -4.86
N VAL A 76 -13.22 -6.94 -5.34
CA VAL A 76 -12.13 -7.39 -4.46
C VAL A 76 -10.97 -6.40 -4.46
N ARG A 77 -10.33 -6.22 -5.62
CA ARG A 77 -9.03 -5.53 -5.69
C ARG A 77 -9.16 -4.04 -5.44
N GLN A 78 -10.10 -3.34 -6.08
CA GLN A 78 -10.30 -1.91 -5.86
C GLN A 78 -10.68 -1.58 -4.41
N PRO A 79 -11.66 -2.26 -3.78
CA PRO A 79 -11.98 -2.03 -2.37
C PRO A 79 -10.81 -2.34 -1.43
N ALA A 80 -10.07 -3.43 -1.66
CA ALA A 80 -8.90 -3.77 -0.85
C ALA A 80 -7.78 -2.71 -0.96
N ARG A 81 -7.50 -2.20 -2.18
CA ARG A 81 -6.53 -1.11 -2.40
C ARG A 81 -6.98 0.20 -1.76
N LYS A 82 -8.27 0.55 -1.91
CA LYS A 82 -8.84 1.75 -1.30
C LYS A 82 -8.69 1.68 0.22
N LEU A 83 -9.15 0.60 0.84
CA LEU A 83 -9.07 0.41 2.29
C LEU A 83 -7.62 0.41 2.80
N SER A 84 -6.70 -0.23 2.07
CA SER A 84 -5.27 -0.21 2.41
C SER A 84 -4.66 1.20 2.31
N THR A 85 -5.14 2.00 1.37
CA THR A 85 -4.71 3.40 1.19
C THR A 85 -5.28 4.28 2.29
N ASP A 86 -6.57 4.17 2.56
CA ASP A 86 -7.25 4.89 3.65
C ASP A 86 -6.60 4.55 5.00
N TRP A 87 -6.26 3.29 5.23
CA TRP A 87 -5.51 2.86 6.42
C TRP A 87 -4.19 3.63 6.53
N ARG A 88 -3.36 3.66 5.49
CA ARG A 88 -2.04 4.34 5.51
C ARG A 88 -2.14 5.86 5.68
N ILE A 89 -3.24 6.46 5.22
CA ILE A 89 -3.47 7.91 5.31
C ILE A 89 -3.94 8.32 6.70
N ASN A 90 -4.60 7.43 7.43
CA ASN A 90 -5.26 7.78 8.69
C ASN A 90 -4.60 7.13 9.91
N VAL A 91 -3.95 5.98 9.74
CA VAL A 91 -3.24 5.27 10.80
C VAL A 91 -1.75 5.54 10.68
N LYS A 92 -1.13 5.83 11.81
CA LYS A 92 0.30 6.07 11.90
C LYS A 92 1.05 4.76 11.68
N MET A 93 1.67 4.65 10.51
CA MET A 93 2.66 3.62 10.18
C MET A 93 3.98 3.90 10.92
N THR A 94 3.95 3.95 12.25
CA THR A 94 5.16 3.69 13.04
C THR A 94 5.27 2.18 13.22
N ASP A 95 6.47 1.68 13.50
CA ASP A 95 6.83 0.27 13.75
C ASP A 95 5.70 -0.74 14.10
N SER A 96 5.97 -2.03 13.89
CA SER A 96 5.07 -3.14 14.29
C SER A 96 4.61 -3.10 15.76
N VAL A 97 5.19 -2.22 16.57
CA VAL A 97 4.78 -1.93 17.94
C VAL A 97 3.52 -1.07 17.94
N THR A 98 3.44 0.06 17.23
CA THR A 98 2.27 0.97 17.33
C THR A 98 0.95 0.44 16.76
N GLU A 99 0.95 -0.20 15.58
CA GLU A 99 -0.27 -0.81 14.99
C GLU A 99 -0.66 -2.15 15.66
N GLY A 100 0.18 -2.65 16.57
CA GLY A 100 0.02 -3.95 17.24
C GLY A 100 -0.29 -5.10 16.27
N LYS A 101 -1.10 -6.06 16.72
CA LYS A 101 -1.52 -7.19 15.88
C LYS A 101 -2.47 -6.79 14.76
N TYR A 102 -3.08 -5.59 14.78
CA TYR A 102 -3.99 -5.18 13.71
C TYR A 102 -3.30 -4.93 12.37
N ALA A 103 -1.99 -4.70 12.35
CA ALA A 103 -1.19 -4.70 11.12
C ALA A 103 -1.34 -6.01 10.30
N LEU A 104 -1.64 -7.13 10.96
CA LEU A 104 -1.87 -8.43 10.32
C LEU A 104 -3.11 -8.41 9.41
N CYS A 105 -4.13 -7.59 9.72
CA CYS A 105 -5.30 -7.42 8.86
C CYS A 105 -4.98 -6.62 7.59
N ARG A 106 -4.11 -5.62 7.66
CA ARG A 106 -3.59 -4.93 6.47
C ARG A 106 -2.76 -5.87 5.59
N LYS A 107 -2.00 -6.77 6.21
CA LYS A 107 -1.27 -7.83 5.49
C LYS A 107 -2.23 -8.78 4.77
N ALA A 108 -3.30 -9.21 5.42
CA ALA A 108 -4.34 -10.04 4.82
C ALA A 108 -5.02 -9.38 3.60
N LEU A 109 -5.31 -8.07 3.67
CA LEU A 109 -5.81 -7.31 2.50
C LEU A 109 -4.83 -7.32 1.33
N THR A 110 -3.54 -7.22 1.62
CA THR A 110 -2.49 -7.21 0.59
C THR A 110 -2.37 -8.58 -0.07
N SER A 111 -2.36 -9.67 0.69
CA SER A 111 -2.32 -11.03 0.13
C SER A 111 -3.60 -11.41 -0.61
N LEU A 112 -4.77 -10.92 -0.16
CA LEU A 112 -6.04 -11.03 -0.90
C LEU A 112 -5.94 -10.37 -2.28
N GLU A 113 -5.47 -9.13 -2.35
CA GLU A 113 -5.33 -8.40 -3.62
C GLU A 113 -4.38 -9.10 -4.58
N ILE A 114 -3.25 -9.60 -4.07
CA ILE A 114 -2.26 -10.34 -4.85
C ILE A 114 -2.87 -11.64 -5.38
N TRP A 115 -3.56 -12.40 -4.53
CA TRP A 115 -4.18 -13.66 -4.94
C TRP A 115 -5.28 -13.43 -5.98
N ALA A 116 -6.13 -12.42 -5.78
CA ALA A 116 -7.16 -12.04 -6.74
C ALA A 116 -6.55 -11.66 -8.10
N ARG A 117 -5.48 -10.84 -8.11
CA ARG A 117 -4.74 -10.51 -9.35
C ARG A 117 -4.20 -11.76 -10.03
N THR A 118 -3.50 -12.62 -9.29
CA THR A 118 -2.92 -13.85 -9.83
C THR A 118 -3.99 -14.81 -10.36
N THR A 119 -5.18 -14.80 -9.76
CA THR A 119 -6.35 -15.55 -10.24
C THR A 119 -6.82 -15.01 -11.60
N MET A 120 -6.93 -13.69 -11.75
CA MET A 120 -7.31 -13.07 -13.03
C MET A 120 -6.29 -13.34 -14.14
N GLU A 121 -5.00 -13.30 -13.80
CA GLU A 121 -3.89 -13.48 -14.74
C GLU A 121 -3.57 -14.96 -15.04
N ASN A 122 -4.24 -15.91 -14.38
CA ASN A 122 -3.92 -17.34 -14.42
C ASN A 122 -2.42 -17.62 -14.17
N GLY A 123 -1.83 -16.93 -13.19
CA GLY A 123 -0.40 -16.99 -12.94
C GLY A 123 0.07 -18.32 -12.32
N ASN A 124 1.31 -18.74 -12.64
CA ASN A 124 1.92 -20.01 -12.21
C ASN A 124 2.08 -20.20 -10.68
N SER A 125 1.86 -19.17 -9.88
CA SER A 125 2.01 -19.20 -8.41
C SER A 125 0.68 -19.17 -7.64
N LEU A 126 -0.43 -19.49 -8.31
CA LEU A 126 -1.78 -19.37 -7.75
C LEU A 126 -1.95 -20.09 -6.40
N GLN A 127 -1.53 -21.36 -6.29
CA GLN A 127 -1.62 -22.10 -5.03
C GLN A 127 -0.81 -21.45 -3.91
N GLN A 128 0.40 -20.95 -4.21
CA GLN A 128 1.22 -20.28 -3.21
C GLN A 128 0.55 -18.99 -2.72
N LYS A 129 -0.05 -18.21 -3.63
CA LYS A 129 -0.75 -16.97 -3.26
C LYS A 129 -2.01 -17.23 -2.46
N GLN A 130 -2.74 -18.30 -2.78
CA GLN A 130 -3.86 -18.75 -1.96
C GLN A 130 -3.41 -19.12 -0.55
N ALA A 131 -2.37 -19.96 -0.41
CA ALA A 131 -1.86 -20.37 0.89
C ALA A 131 -1.31 -19.17 1.70
N ASP A 132 -0.67 -18.22 1.03
CA ASP A 132 -0.20 -16.99 1.64
C ASP A 132 -1.36 -16.17 2.21
N TYR A 133 -2.44 -16.04 1.44
CA TYR A 133 -3.66 -15.36 1.84
C TYR A 133 -4.34 -16.05 3.02
N GLU A 134 -4.55 -17.37 2.96
CA GLU A 134 -5.22 -18.14 4.01
C GLU A 134 -4.50 -18.03 5.36
N ARG A 135 -3.17 -18.11 5.35
CA ARG A 135 -2.35 -17.88 6.55
C ARG A 135 -2.55 -16.46 7.09
N ASP A 136 -2.48 -15.45 6.23
CA ASP A 136 -2.57 -14.05 6.67
C ASP A 136 -4.00 -13.71 7.15
N LYS A 137 -5.03 -14.28 6.54
CA LYS A 137 -6.43 -14.22 6.99
C LYS A 137 -6.58 -14.78 8.41
N MET A 138 -6.01 -15.96 8.68
CA MET A 138 -6.01 -16.56 10.02
C MET A 138 -5.31 -15.67 11.06
N GLN A 139 -4.19 -15.04 10.67
CA GLN A 139 -3.49 -14.08 11.53
C GLN A 139 -4.34 -12.85 11.84
N CYS A 140 -5.06 -12.31 10.85
CA CYS A 140 -6.02 -11.23 11.06
C CYS A 140 -7.18 -11.65 11.97
N GLN A 141 -7.77 -12.83 11.73
CA GLN A 141 -8.83 -13.37 12.59
C GLN A 141 -8.39 -13.44 14.05
N ASN A 142 -7.18 -13.95 14.29
CA ASN A 142 -6.62 -14.01 15.65
C ASN A 142 -6.46 -12.62 16.26
N ALA A 143 -6.03 -11.63 15.48
CA ALA A 143 -5.90 -10.25 15.93
C ALA A 143 -7.26 -9.64 16.31
N ILE A 144 -8.30 -9.86 15.50
CA ILE A 144 -9.68 -9.40 15.78
C ILE A 144 -10.25 -10.09 17.01
N ALA A 145 -10.00 -11.40 17.19
CA ALA A 145 -10.47 -12.16 18.35
C ALA A 145 -9.78 -11.78 19.66
N HIS A 146 -8.60 -11.15 19.61
CA HIS A 146 -7.82 -10.75 20.78
C HIS A 146 -7.47 -9.26 20.74
N PRO A 147 -8.48 -8.37 20.85
CA PRO A 147 -8.31 -6.92 20.70
C PRO A 147 -7.36 -6.30 21.73
N ALA A 148 -7.18 -6.94 22.89
CA ALA A 148 -6.20 -6.54 23.91
C ALA A 148 -4.75 -6.54 23.41
N LEU A 149 -4.47 -7.20 22.28
CA LEU A 149 -3.17 -7.24 21.62
C LEU A 149 -3.17 -6.49 20.28
N GLY A 150 -4.32 -5.92 19.90
CA GLY A 150 -4.58 -5.34 18.59
C GLY A 150 -3.85 -4.02 18.37
N ASN A 151 -3.85 -3.13 19.38
CA ASN A 151 -3.03 -1.91 19.42
C ASN A 151 -2.04 -2.03 20.58
N THR A 152 -0.75 -1.80 20.33
CA THR A 152 0.24 -1.72 21.41
C THR A 152 0.86 -0.34 21.42
N ASP A 153 0.47 0.53 22.35
CA ASP A 153 1.19 1.79 22.55
C ASP A 153 2.59 1.46 23.13
N PRO A 154 3.70 1.83 22.45
CA PRO A 154 5.04 1.67 22.99
C PRO A 154 5.20 2.31 24.37
N LYS A 155 4.44 3.38 24.66
CA LYS A 155 4.49 4.10 25.93
C LYS A 155 3.80 3.36 27.07
N GLN A 156 2.75 2.59 26.79
CA GLN A 156 1.98 1.89 27.83
C GLN A 156 2.70 0.66 28.39
N LYS A 157 3.42 -0.09 27.54
CA LYS A 157 4.19 -1.25 28.04
C LYS A 157 5.41 -0.81 28.83
N GLY A 158 6.12 0.25 28.43
CA GLY A 158 7.29 0.74 29.17
C GLY A 158 6.98 1.17 30.61
N THR A 159 5.78 1.71 30.86
CA THR A 159 5.34 2.08 32.23
C THR A 159 4.80 0.89 33.03
N ALA A 160 4.22 -0.12 32.37
CA ALA A 160 3.74 -1.32 33.06
C ALA A 160 4.87 -2.17 33.66
N ILE A 161 6.04 -2.23 33.02
CA ILE A 161 7.22 -2.95 33.56
C ILE A 161 7.89 -2.16 34.69
N ALA A 162 7.85 -0.83 34.63
CA ALA A 162 8.43 0.05 35.65
C ALA A 162 7.63 0.08 36.97
N ASN A 163 6.34 -0.25 36.95
CA ASN A 163 5.49 -0.33 38.15
C ASN A 163 5.35 -1.76 38.72
N MET A 164 6.06 -2.74 38.16
CA MET A 164 6.12 -4.12 38.65
C MET A 164 7.50 -4.49 39.23
N GLN A 165 8.38 -3.50 39.46
CA GLN A 165 9.65 -3.65 40.16
C GLN A 165 9.61 -2.95 41.52
#